data_AF-A0A3A8IZQ6-F1
#
_entry.id   AF-A0A3A8IZQ6-F1
#
_cell.length_a   1.000
_cell.length_b   1.000
_cell.length_c   1.000
_cell.angle_alpha   90.00
_cell.angle_beta   90.00
_cell.angle_gamma   90.00
#
_symmetry.space_group_name_H-M   'P 1'
#
loop_
_entity.id
_entity.type
_entity.pdbx_description
1 polymer ?
#
loop_
_entity_poly.entity_id
_entity_poly.type
_entity_poly.pdbx_seq_one_letter_code
_entity_poly.pdbx_strand_id
1 'polypeptide(L)'
;MAEDSWDQEATQVVEALNLLTVLAAPRLYERWCTQALAEELRTVLQSRMETLAAFCEKAWGSPDAERFRAAAPKIRALAESLAAAPTGHLMDPGWNAQARECLDALGVQAPPGGWESFEGLCASGE
;
A
#
# COMPACT_ATOMS: atom_id res chain seq x y z
N MET A 1 -27.62 5.09 9.33
CA MET A 1 -27.18 4.27 8.17
C MET A 1 -26.07 4.91 7.34
N ALA A 2 -25.79 6.22 7.46
CA ALA A 2 -24.65 6.85 6.79
C ALA A 2 -23.32 6.74 7.58
N GLU A 3 -23.39 6.73 8.91
CA GLU A 3 -22.20 6.61 9.78
C GLU A 3 -21.48 5.26 9.64
N ASP A 4 -22.23 4.17 9.50
CA ASP A 4 -21.70 2.80 9.31
C ASP A 4 -20.91 2.66 7.99
N SER A 5 -21.39 3.33 6.93
CA SER A 5 -20.75 3.31 5.62
C SER A 5 -19.45 4.12 5.57
N TRP A 6 -19.34 5.17 6.37
CA TRP A 6 -18.13 6.00 6.44
C TRP A 6 -17.04 5.30 7.27
N ASP A 7 -17.41 4.73 8.42
CA ASP A 7 -16.47 3.99 9.29
C ASP A 7 -15.87 2.77 8.56
N GLN A 8 -16.70 2.08 7.78
CA GLN A 8 -16.25 0.97 6.94
C GLN A 8 -15.28 1.42 5.84
N GLU A 9 -15.56 2.52 5.13
CA GLU A 9 -14.65 3.06 4.10
C GLU A 9 -13.33 3.52 4.72
N ALA A 10 -13.36 4.20 5.86
CA ALA A 10 -12.17 4.62 6.60
C ALA A 10 -11.32 3.42 7.03
N THR A 11 -11.95 2.36 7.55
CA THR A 11 -11.26 1.12 7.94
C THR A 11 -10.54 0.49 6.74
N GLN A 12 -11.22 0.38 5.59
CA GLN A 12 -10.62 -0.20 4.39
C GLN A 12 -9.45 0.64 3.85
N VAL A 13 -9.54 1.97 3.93
CA VAL A 13 -8.45 2.87 3.53
C VAL A 13 -7.24 2.71 4.46
N VAL A 14 -7.45 2.61 5.77
CA VAL A 14 -6.36 2.36 6.74
C VAL A 14 -5.72 1.00 6.49
N GLU A 15 -6.51 -0.06 6.26
CA GLU A 15 -6.00 -1.37 5.88
C GLU A 15 -5.14 -1.29 4.60
N ALA A 16 -5.61 -0.56 3.58
CA ALA A 16 -4.88 -0.40 2.33
C ALA A 16 -3.57 0.36 2.49
N LEU A 17 -3.55 1.43 3.29
CA LEU A 17 -2.33 2.17 3.63
C LEU A 17 -1.33 1.30 4.40
N ASN A 18 -1.81 0.48 5.34
CA ASN A 18 -0.96 -0.45 6.09
C ASN A 18 -0.34 -1.50 5.16
N LEU A 19 -1.13 -2.09 4.24
CA LEU A 19 -0.61 -3.04 3.26
C LEU A 19 0.37 -2.39 2.29
N LEU A 20 0.12 -1.15 1.87
CA LEU A 20 1.05 -0.40 1.04
C LEU A 20 2.38 -0.15 1.77
N THR A 21 2.32 0.12 3.07
CA THR A 21 3.49 0.27 3.95
C THR A 21 4.25 -1.06 4.11
N VAL A 22 3.53 -2.18 4.27
CA VAL A 22 4.13 -3.52 4.29
C VAL A 22 4.83 -3.81 2.97
N LEU A 23 4.19 -3.52 1.83
CA LEU A 23 4.75 -3.71 0.50
C LEU A 23 5.98 -2.84 0.25
N ALA A 24 6.04 -1.62 0.81
CA ALA A 24 7.23 -0.76 0.72
C ALA A 24 8.46 -1.32 1.48
N ALA A 25 8.24 -2.26 2.40
CA ALA A 25 9.24 -2.86 3.27
C ALA A 25 9.47 -4.35 2.88
N PRO A 26 10.53 -4.66 2.09
CA PRO A 26 10.71 -5.97 1.45
C PRO A 26 10.61 -7.17 2.40
N ARG A 27 11.27 -7.13 3.55
CA ARG A 27 11.29 -8.20 4.56
C ARG A 27 9.97 -8.32 5.31
N LEU A 28 9.30 -7.20 5.58
CA LEU A 28 7.95 -7.25 6.15
C LEU A 28 6.99 -7.87 5.14
N TYR A 29 7.11 -7.51 3.87
CA TYR A 29 6.37 -8.13 2.79
C TYR A 29 6.65 -9.62 2.66
N GLU A 30 7.93 -10.04 2.70
CA GLU A 30 8.32 -11.45 2.69
C GLU A 30 7.68 -12.23 3.84
N ARG A 31 7.67 -11.67 5.06
CA ARG A 31 7.00 -12.28 6.23
C ARG A 31 5.49 -12.31 6.09
N TRP A 32 4.90 -11.27 5.49
CA TRP A 32 3.47 -11.22 5.25
C TRP A 32 3.05 -12.27 4.20
N CYS A 33 3.89 -12.50 3.19
CA CYS A 33 3.68 -13.53 2.18
C CYS A 33 3.62 -14.98 2.72
N THR A 34 4.04 -15.23 3.96
CA THR A 34 3.93 -16.55 4.60
C THR A 34 2.62 -16.77 5.36
N GLN A 35 1.79 -15.73 5.51
CA GLN A 35 0.57 -15.78 6.33
C GLN A 35 -0.59 -16.54 5.67
N ALA A 36 -0.64 -16.57 4.34
CA ALA A 36 -1.71 -17.23 3.59
C ALA A 36 -1.22 -17.65 2.19
N LEU A 37 -2.10 -18.25 1.38
CA LEU A 37 -1.78 -18.62 0.01
C LEU A 37 -1.57 -17.39 -0.87
N ALA A 38 -0.62 -17.46 -1.80
CA ALA A 38 -0.27 -16.35 -2.69
C ALA A 38 -1.47 -15.80 -3.48
N GLU A 39 -2.42 -16.65 -3.86
CA GLU A 39 -3.64 -16.21 -4.58
C GLU A 39 -4.58 -15.37 -3.71
N GLU A 40 -4.74 -15.76 -2.44
CA GLU A 40 -5.54 -15.02 -1.46
C GLU A 40 -4.89 -13.67 -1.17
N LEU A 41 -3.58 -13.68 -0.91
CA LEU A 41 -2.81 -12.47 -0.66
C LEU A 41 -2.83 -11.50 -1.84
N ARG A 42 -2.73 -12.01 -3.09
CA ARG A 42 -2.86 -11.20 -4.30
C ARG A 42 -4.23 -10.54 -4.38
N THR A 43 -5.29 -11.30 -4.10
CA THR A 43 -6.67 -10.79 -4.13
C THR A 43 -6.88 -9.69 -3.08
N VAL A 44 -6.35 -9.88 -1.87
CA VAL A 44 -6.40 -8.87 -0.80
C VAL A 44 -5.66 -7.61 -1.21
N LEU A 45 -4.42 -7.74 -1.72
CA LEU A 45 -3.62 -6.61 -2.17
C LEU A 45 -4.32 -5.83 -3.28
N GLN A 46 -4.78 -6.51 -4.32
CA GLN A 46 -5.48 -5.89 -5.43
C GLN A 46 -6.71 -5.12 -4.94
N SER A 47 -7.60 -5.78 -4.19
CA SER A 47 -8.83 -5.17 -3.69
C SER A 47 -8.52 -3.92 -2.84
N ARG A 48 -7.50 -3.97 -2.00
CA ARG A 48 -7.15 -2.85 -1.11
C ARG A 48 -6.52 -1.69 -1.87
N MET A 49 -5.68 -1.95 -2.87
CA MET A 49 -5.13 -0.90 -3.73
C MET A 49 -6.22 -0.24 -4.59
N GLU A 50 -7.19 -1.02 -5.11
CA GLU A 50 -8.33 -0.47 -5.85
C GLU A 50 -9.21 0.43 -4.97
N THR A 51 -9.52 0.00 -3.74
CA THR A 51 -10.26 0.82 -2.78
C THR A 51 -9.51 2.12 -2.47
N LEU A 52 -8.20 2.04 -2.23
CA LEU A 52 -7.39 3.22 -1.94
C LEU A 52 -7.34 4.19 -3.13
N ALA A 53 -7.18 3.68 -4.35
CA ALA A 53 -7.20 4.50 -5.56
C ALA A 53 -8.55 5.22 -5.71
N ALA A 54 -9.67 4.49 -5.55
CA ALA A 54 -11.01 5.06 -5.64
C ALA A 54 -11.27 6.12 -4.56
N PHE A 55 -10.78 5.90 -3.33
CA PHE A 55 -10.84 6.91 -2.26
C PHE A 55 -10.06 8.17 -2.63
N CYS A 56 -8.84 8.01 -3.14
CA CYS A 56 -7.99 9.12 -3.57
C CYS A 56 -8.61 9.93 -4.72
N GLU A 57 -9.35 9.29 -5.65
CA GLU A 57 -10.09 9.99 -6.72
C GLU A 57 -11.24 10.85 -6.18
N LYS A 58 -11.90 10.37 -5.12
CA LYS A 58 -13.05 11.02 -4.46
C LYS A 58 -12.66 12.10 -3.46
N ALA A 59 -11.38 12.30 -3.17
CA ALA A 59 -10.91 13.21 -2.12
C ALA A 59 -11.29 14.68 -2.42
N TRP A 60 -12.51 15.07 -2.09
CA TRP A 60 -13.07 16.40 -2.32
C TRP A 60 -13.07 17.17 -1.00
N GLY A 61 -12.69 18.45 -1.03
CA GLY A 61 -12.73 19.32 0.16
C GLY A 61 -11.58 19.16 1.15
N SER A 62 -10.61 18.26 0.90
CA SER A 62 -9.35 18.20 1.65
C SER A 62 -8.32 19.21 1.09
N PRO A 63 -7.48 19.84 1.93
CA PRO A 63 -6.33 20.61 1.45
C PRO A 63 -5.34 19.75 0.64
N ASP A 64 -5.33 18.44 0.87
CA ASP A 64 -4.50 17.46 0.14
C ASP A 64 -5.23 16.80 -1.03
N ALA A 65 -6.42 17.28 -1.39
CA ALA A 65 -7.27 16.70 -2.44
C ALA A 65 -6.56 16.56 -3.79
N GLU A 66 -5.76 17.55 -4.19
CA GLU A 66 -4.99 17.48 -5.45
C GLU A 66 -3.88 16.44 -5.37
N ARG A 67 -3.20 16.33 -4.22
CA ARG A 67 -2.17 15.33 -3.99
C ARG A 67 -2.75 13.91 -4.07
N PHE A 68 -3.87 13.66 -3.39
CA PHE A 68 -4.53 12.35 -3.44
C PHE A 68 -4.99 12.00 -4.85
N ARG A 69 -5.62 12.94 -5.57
CA ARG A 69 -5.99 12.72 -6.98
C ARG A 69 -4.79 12.45 -7.88
N ALA A 70 -3.65 13.06 -7.63
CA ALA A 70 -2.41 12.77 -8.36
C ALA A 70 -1.79 11.41 -7.99
N ALA A 71 -1.99 10.91 -6.76
CA ALA A 71 -1.54 9.61 -6.31
C ALA A 71 -2.39 8.45 -6.85
N ALA A 72 -3.70 8.67 -7.03
CA ALA A 72 -4.64 7.66 -7.50
C ALA A 72 -4.19 6.85 -8.74
N PRO A 73 -3.69 7.46 -9.84
CA PRO A 73 -3.23 6.68 -11.00
C PRO A 73 -2.03 5.79 -10.69
N LYS A 74 -1.13 6.20 -9.78
CA LYS A 74 0.01 5.37 -9.35
C LYS A 74 -0.45 4.14 -8.57
N ILE A 75 -1.40 4.35 -7.65
CA ILE A 75 -1.98 3.27 -6.84
C ILE A 75 -2.75 2.28 -7.73
N ARG A 76 -3.49 2.79 -8.73
CA ARG A 76 -4.17 1.94 -9.72
C ARG A 76 -3.18 1.12 -10.54
N ALA A 77 -2.09 1.73 -11.03
CA ALA A 77 -1.04 1.02 -11.77
C ALA A 77 -0.38 -0.08 -10.91
N LEU A 78 -0.20 0.16 -9.61
CA LEU A 78 0.27 -0.86 -8.68
C LEU A 78 -0.74 -2.01 -8.53
N ALA A 79 -2.04 -1.70 -8.39
CA ALA A 79 -3.10 -2.72 -8.34
C ALA A 79 -3.12 -3.59 -9.61
N GLU A 80 -2.97 -2.97 -10.78
CA GLU A 80 -2.89 -3.66 -12.07
C GLU A 80 -1.64 -4.54 -12.19
N SER A 81 -0.50 -4.06 -11.70
CA SER A 81 0.74 -4.86 -11.66
C SER A 81 0.60 -6.09 -10.76
N LEU A 82 -0.02 -5.93 -9.59
CA LEU A 82 -0.32 -7.03 -8.68
C LEU A 82 -1.31 -8.04 -9.28
N ALA A 83 -2.31 -7.57 -10.02
CA ALA A 83 -3.26 -8.43 -10.72
C ALA A 83 -2.61 -9.24 -11.86
N ALA A 84 -1.65 -8.64 -12.56
CA ALA A 84 -0.89 -9.28 -13.64
C ALA A 84 0.19 -10.25 -13.15
N ALA A 85 0.43 -10.31 -11.83
CA ALA A 85 1.43 -11.19 -11.22
C ALA A 85 1.17 -12.67 -11.54
N PRO A 86 2.22 -13.46 -11.85
CA PRO A 86 2.07 -14.89 -12.06
C PRO A 86 1.51 -15.58 -10.81
N THR A 87 0.56 -16.49 -11.04
CA THR A 87 -0.10 -17.25 -9.99
C THR A 87 0.93 -18.06 -9.20
N GLY A 88 1.03 -17.83 -7.89
CA GLY A 88 1.95 -18.56 -7.00
C GLY A 88 3.26 -17.85 -6.67
N HIS A 89 3.55 -16.68 -7.27
CA HIS A 89 4.76 -15.90 -6.94
C HIS A 89 4.43 -14.44 -6.66
N LEU A 90 4.61 -14.03 -5.40
CA LEU A 90 4.37 -12.68 -4.91
C LEU A 90 5.66 -12.00 -4.42
N MET A 91 6.80 -12.24 -5.07
CA MET A 91 8.09 -11.67 -4.64
C MET A 91 8.77 -10.88 -5.76
N ASP A 92 8.02 -9.98 -6.41
CA ASP A 92 8.63 -9.07 -7.37
C ASP A 92 9.20 -7.82 -6.65
N PRO A 93 10.52 -7.55 -6.78
CA PRO A 93 11.13 -6.40 -6.12
C PRO A 93 10.66 -5.04 -6.68
N GLY A 94 10.06 -5.01 -7.87
CA GLY A 94 9.49 -3.81 -8.48
C GLY A 94 8.30 -3.26 -7.71
N TRP A 95 7.51 -4.12 -7.07
CA TRP A 95 6.36 -3.67 -6.27
C TRP A 95 6.77 -2.88 -5.03
N ASN A 96 7.91 -3.20 -4.42
CA ASN A 96 8.40 -2.45 -3.27
C ASN A 96 8.71 -1.00 -3.65
N ALA A 97 9.33 -0.78 -4.81
CA ALA A 97 9.62 0.56 -5.31
C ALA A 97 8.33 1.31 -5.67
N GLN A 98 7.41 0.66 -6.39
CA GLN A 98 6.11 1.25 -6.74
C GLN A 98 5.27 1.60 -5.50
N ALA A 99 5.31 0.76 -4.46
CA ALA A 99 4.64 1.03 -3.20
C ALA A 99 5.19 2.29 -2.51
N ARG A 100 6.52 2.45 -2.50
CA ARG A 100 7.18 3.67 -1.98
C ARG A 100 6.79 4.91 -2.78
N GLU A 101 6.71 4.81 -4.11
CA GLU A 101 6.25 5.91 -4.95
C GLU A 101 4.79 6.28 -4.70
N CYS A 102 3.94 5.31 -4.38
CA CYS A 102 2.55 5.55 -3.99
C CYS A 102 2.48 6.26 -2.63
N LEU A 103 3.26 5.81 -1.65
CA LEU A 103 3.34 6.43 -0.32
C LEU A 103 3.86 7.87 -0.39
N ASP A 104 4.93 8.11 -1.15
CA ASP A 104 5.45 9.45 -1.40
C ASP A 104 4.41 10.36 -2.06
N ALA A 105 3.70 9.85 -3.07
CA ALA A 105 2.63 10.60 -3.73
C ALA A 105 1.45 10.91 -2.79
N LEU A 106 1.20 10.07 -1.78
CA LEU A 106 0.23 10.34 -0.72
C LEU A 106 0.75 11.29 0.36
N GLY A 107 2.03 11.65 0.32
CA GLY A 107 2.70 12.49 1.33
C GLY A 107 3.20 11.70 2.54
N VAL A 108 3.18 10.37 2.49
CA VAL A 108 3.77 9.51 3.52
C VAL A 108 5.28 9.46 3.28
N GLN A 109 6.01 10.14 4.16
CA GLN A 109 7.47 10.16 4.10
C GLN A 109 8.06 8.82 4.52
N ALA A 110 9.22 8.51 3.97
CA ALA A 110 9.98 7.36 4.42
C ALA A 110 10.28 7.50 5.94
N PRO A 111 10.24 6.39 6.68
CA PRO A 111 10.57 6.40 8.10
C PRO A 111 12.01 6.88 8.34
N PRO A 112 12.32 7.45 9.52
CA PRO A 112 13.68 7.87 9.84
C PRO A 112 14.64 6.67 9.81
N GLY A 113 15.76 6.82 9.10
CA GLY A 113 16.68 5.70 8.81
C GLY A 113 16.28 4.87 7.57
N GLY A 114 15.22 5.25 6.86
CA GLY A 114 14.75 4.59 5.66
C GLY A 114 13.87 3.37 5.95
N TRP A 115 13.30 2.81 4.87
CA TRP A 115 12.44 1.63 4.94
C TRP A 115 13.16 0.43 5.58
N GLU A 116 14.48 0.32 5.41
CA GLU A 116 15.30 -0.72 6.03
C GLU A 116 15.32 -0.65 7.56
N SER A 117 15.41 0.57 8.14
CA SER A 117 15.34 0.75 9.60
C SER A 117 13.95 0.46 10.16
N PHE A 118 12.89 0.76 9.40
CA PHE A 118 11.51 0.44 9.77
C PHE A 118 11.27 -1.06 9.93
N GLU A 119 12.02 -1.88 9.19
CA GLU A 119 11.97 -3.34 9.28
C GLU A 119 12.67 -3.90 10.53
N GLY A 120 13.11 -3.03 11.45
CA GLY A 120 13.76 -3.42 12.70
C GLY A 120 15.27 -3.62 12.55
N LEU A 121 15.90 -3.13 11.48
CA LEU A 121 17.33 -2.85 11.50
C LEU A 121 17.56 -1.59 12.34
N CYS A 122 17.48 -1.73 13.66
CA CYS A 122 18.33 -0.90 14.50
C CYS A 122 19.75 -1.08 13.97
N ALA A 123 20.42 0.03 13.67
CA ALA A 123 21.86 0.04 13.49
C ALA A 123 22.47 -0.73 14.67
N SER A 124 22.95 -1.94 14.41
CA SER A 124 23.94 -2.55 15.29
C SER A 124 25.25 -1.88 14.91
N GLY A 125 25.62 -0.84 15.67
CA GLY A 125 26.84 -0.07 15.49
C GLY A 125 26.51 1.42 15.43
N GLU A 126 27.01 2.29 16.30
CA GLU A 126 28.02 2.24 17.37
C GLU A 126 27.64 3.26 18.44
#